data_AF-A0A0R3N2J7-F1
#
_entry.id   AF-A0A0R3N2J7-F1
#
_cell.length_a   1.000
_cell.length_b   1.000
_cell.length_c   1.000
_cell.angle_alpha   90.00
_cell.angle_beta   90.00
_cell.angle_gamma   90.00
#
_symmetry.space_group_name_H-M   'P 1'
#
loop_
_entity.id
_entity.type
_entity.pdbx_description
1 polymer ?
#
loop_
_entity_poly.entity_id
_entity_poly.type
_entity_poly.pdbx_seq_one_letter_code
_entity_poly.pdbx_strand_id
1 'polypeptide(L)' 'MDMMAMVSSMLSMQAAGTQQQIQTSIIKQNADAEKMAVQTLLGTPSTANLAPGVGGNLNITA' A
#
# COMPACT_ATOMS: atom_id res chain seq x y z
N MET A 1 37.23 -16.62 22.59
CA MET A 1 36.33 -17.24 21.59
C MET A 1 34.87 -16.82 21.80
N ASP A 2 34.41 -16.64 23.05
CA ASP A 2 33.03 -16.21 23.35
C ASP A 2 32.61 -14.86 22.76
N MET A 3 33.51 -13.86 22.73
CA MET A 3 33.18 -12.54 22.18
C MET A 3 32.91 -12.60 20.66
N MET A 4 33.64 -13.45 19.93
CA MET A 4 33.43 -13.64 18.49
C MET A 4 32.17 -14.44 18.19
N ALA A 5 31.82 -15.43 19.03
CA ALA A 5 30.55 -16.14 18.96
C ALA A 5 29.37 -15.19 19.22
N MET A 6 29.50 -14.29 20.21
CA MET A 6 28.50 -13.26 20.50
C MET A 6 28.33 -12.30 19.31
N VAL A 7 29.40 -11.76 18.74
CA VAL A 7 29.33 -10.88 17.56
C VAL A 7 28.72 -11.60 16.35
N SER A 8 29.07 -12.86 16.12
CA SER A 8 28.47 -13.68 15.06
C SER A 8 26.97 -13.89 15.26
N SER A 9 26.54 -14.12 16.51
CA SER A 9 25.11 -14.24 16.84
C SER A 9 24.34 -12.94 16.67
N MET A 10 24.94 -11.79 17.01
CA MET A 10 24.33 -10.48 16.77
C MET A 10 24.20 -10.18 15.28
N LEU A 11 25.24 -10.51 14.50
CA LEU A 11 25.22 -10.35 13.04
C LEU A 11 24.16 -11.24 12.39
N SER A 12 24.01 -12.49 12.86
CA SER A 12 22.98 -13.39 12.32
C SER A 12 21.56 -12.92 12.68
N MET A 13 21.35 -12.40 13.89
CA MET A 13 20.08 -11.78 14.28
C MET A 13 19.76 -10.53 13.44
N GLN A 14 20.77 -9.67 13.21
CA GLN A 14 20.60 -8.49 12.36
C GLN A 14 20.26 -8.88 10.92
N ALA A 15 20.96 -9.88 10.37
CA ALA A 15 20.67 -10.40 9.04
C ALA A 15 19.25 -10.97 8.95
N ALA A 16 18.80 -11.73 9.95
CA ALA A 16 17.44 -12.24 10.00
C ALA A 16 16.39 -11.11 10.05
N GLY A 17 16.63 -10.06 10.85
CA GLY A 17 15.77 -8.89 10.91
C GLY A 17 15.69 -8.14 9.57
N THR A 18 16.84 -7.92 8.91
CA THR A 18 16.89 -7.30 7.57
C THR A 18 16.13 -8.13 6.54
N GLN A 19 16.27 -9.46 6.55
CA GLN A 19 15.55 -10.33 5.62
C GLN A 19 14.02 -10.25 5.83
N GLN A 20 13.54 -10.15 7.08
CA GLN A 20 12.12 -9.95 7.37
C GLN A 20 11.61 -8.59 6.90
N GLN A 21 12.41 -7.53 7.08
CA GLN A 21 12.06 -6.19 6.59
C GLN A 21 11.94 -6.18 5.07
N ILE A 22 12.87 -6.80 4.35
CA ILE A 22 12.82 -6.93 2.88
C ILE A 22 11.54 -7.64 2.44
N GLN A 23 11.21 -8.78 3.04
CA GLN A 23 9.98 -9.51 2.71
C GLN A 23 8.73 -8.65 2.94
N THR A 24 8.68 -7.94 4.07
CA THR A 24 7.58 -7.02 4.40
C THR A 24 7.47 -5.88 3.37
N SER A 25 8.60 -5.30 2.96
CA SER A 25 8.64 -4.25 1.94
C SER A 25 8.13 -4.75 0.58
N ILE A 26 8.50 -5.96 0.17
CA ILE A 26 8.02 -6.55 -1.10
C ILE A 26 6.51 -6.75 -1.06
N ILE A 27 5.97 -7.33 0.02
CA ILE A 27 4.53 -7.52 0.18
C ILE A 27 3.80 -6.18 0.14
N LYS A 28 4.33 -5.17 0.84
CA LYS A 28 3.76 -3.82 0.82
C LYS A 28 3.76 -3.22 -0.57
N GLN A 29 4.88 -3.32 -1.31
CA GLN A 29 4.98 -2.79 -2.67
C GLN A 29 3.96 -3.44 -3.62
N ASN A 30 3.77 -4.76 -3.52
CA ASN A 30 2.77 -5.47 -4.32
C ASN A 30 1.34 -5.01 -3.99
N ALA A 31 1.01 -4.90 -2.69
CA ALA A 31 -0.31 -4.43 -2.26
C ALA A 31 -0.58 -2.97 -2.67
N ASP A 32 0.42 -2.10 -2.56
CA ASP A 32 0.31 -0.70 -3.00
C ASP A 32 0.13 -0.61 -4.53
N ALA A 33 0.82 -1.45 -5.30
CA ALA A 33 0.68 -1.52 -6.76
C ALA A 33 -0.73 -1.97 -7.19
N GLU A 34 -1.28 -3.02 -6.56
CA GLU A 34 -2.65 -3.48 -6.81
C GLU A 34 -3.67 -2.39 -6.47
N LYS A 35 -3.51 -1.72 -5.33
CA LYS A 35 -4.35 -0.60 -4.91
C LYS A 35 -4.31 0.56 -5.91
N MET A 36 -3.14 0.87 -6.48
CA MET A 36 -3.00 1.92 -7.50
C MET A 36 -3.66 1.52 -8.82
N ALA A 37 -3.51 0.27 -9.24
CA ALA A 37 -4.17 -0.25 -10.43
C ALA A 37 -5.70 -0.17 -10.30
N VAL A 38 -6.24 -0.59 -9.15
CA VAL A 38 -7.68 -0.51 -8.86
C VAL A 38 -8.17 0.94 -8.85
N GLN A 39 -7.49 1.85 -8.15
CA GLN A 39 -7.87 3.27 -8.15
C GLN A 39 -7.82 3.89 -9.55
N THR A 40 -6.82 3.53 -10.36
CA THR A 40 -6.72 3.99 -11.74
C THR A 40 -7.89 3.49 -12.59
N LEU A 41 -8.27 2.21 -12.43
CA LEU A 41 -9.41 1.63 -13.13
C LEU A 41 -10.76 2.21 -12.67
N LEU A 42 -10.91 2.48 -11.37
CA LEU A 42 -12.12 3.09 -10.83
C LEU A 42 -12.25 4.56 -11.23
N GLY A 43 -11.12 5.26 -11.38
CA GLY A 43 -11.07 6.67 -11.78
C GLY A 43 -12.02 7.56 -10.97
N THR A 44 -12.47 8.65 -11.59
CA THR A 44 -13.66 9.39 -11.13
C THR A 44 -14.86 8.88 -11.92
N PRO A 45 -15.89 8.29 -11.28
CA PRO A 45 -17.06 7.82 -12.00
C PRO A 45 -17.77 9.00 -12.69
N SER A 46 -18.14 8.80 -13.96
CA SER A 46 -18.88 9.81 -14.72
C SER A 46 -20.24 10.08 -14.08
N THR A 47 -20.52 11.35 -13.80
CA THR A 47 -21.82 11.81 -13.33
C THR A 47 -22.78 12.19 -14.46
N ALA A 48 -22.35 12.06 -15.72
CA ALA A 48 -23.07 12.59 -16.88
C ALA A 48 -24.44 11.93 -17.12
N ASN A 49 -24.61 10.67 -16.72
CA ASN A 49 -25.86 9.91 -16.88
C ASN A 49 -26.66 9.81 -15.56
N LEU A 50 -26.28 10.56 -14.53
CA LEU A 50 -27.02 10.57 -13.28
C LEU A 50 -28.32 11.36 -13.46
N ALA A 51 -29.41 10.84 -12.89
CA ALA A 51 -30.67 11.59 -12.84
C ALA A 51 -30.48 12.92 -12.08
N PRO A 52 -31.29 13.95 -12.35
CA PRO A 52 -31.23 15.18 -11.59
C PRO A 52 -31.31 14.95 -10.08
N GLY A 53 -30.40 15.58 -9.32
CA GLY A 53 -30.28 15.41 -7.87
C GLY A 53 -29.38 14.25 -7.42
N VAL A 54 -28.89 13.39 -8.33
CA VAL A 54 -27.94 12.31 -8.00
C VAL A 54 -26.51 12.76 -8.32
N GLY A 55 -25.61 12.70 -7.33
CA GLY A 55 -24.22 13.17 -7.46
C GLY A 55 -23.93 14.55 -6.84
N GLY A 56 -24.89 15.13 -6.10
CA GLY A 56 -24.64 16.24 -5.16
C GLY A 56 -24.35 17.62 -5.76
N ASN A 57 -24.26 17.75 -7.09
CA ASN A 57 -23.84 19.00 -7.75
C ASN A 57 -24.96 19.75 -8.49
N LEU A 58 -26.22 19.36 -8.32
CA LEU A 58 -27.37 20.05 -8.91
C LEU A 58 -28.04 20.94 -7.86
N ASN A 59 -28.00 22.25 -8.10
CA ASN A 59 -28.84 23.21 -7.40
C ASN A 59 -30.30 22.99 -7.83
N ILE A 60 -31.03 22.18 -7.08
CA ILE A 60 -32.43 21.78 -7.31
C ILE A 60 -33.46 22.92 -7.11
N THR A 61 -33.02 24.17 -6.92
CA THR A 61 -33.90 25.31 -6.61
C THR A 61 -33.80 26.47 -7.60
N ALA A 62 -33.50 26.22 -8.89
CA ALA A 62 -33.62 27.24 -9.94
C ALA A 62 -34.95 27.10 -10.69
#